data_AF-A0AAX1UNN4-F1
#
_entry.id   AF-A0AAX1UNN4-F1
#
_cell.length_a   1.000
_cell.length_b   1.000
_cell.length_c   1.000
_cell.angle_alpha   90.00
_cell.angle_beta   90.00
_cell.angle_gamma   90.00
#
_symmetry.space_group_name_H-M   'P 1'
#
loop_
_entity.id
_entity.type
_entity.pdbx_description
1 polymer ?
#
loop_
_entity_poly.entity_id
_entity_poly.type
_entity_poly.pdbx_seq_one_letter_code
_entity_poly.pdbx_strand_id
1 'polypeptide(L)'
;MSAPVEAGPDGGLLRVSSEKIGRLMDLVGELSLSVAETVHSPDLEGLELPAFDGAVHRLRMIVREVQDAATELRLVPVEEVFKRLRRMVRELERQTGKKIEMVFEGAETAIDKLVADQLYDPLLHVVRNSADHGLEPPEERRAAGKPETGRIVLAAAQAGSEVRISVSDDGRGLSRPKILKRARERGLFGPDEEPEPATLWKVIFEPGFSTAEAVTNLSGRGVGMDVLNATMTALRGRIGVDSRDGQGSEVSLHIPVSLAFLDCIILRLGARLYALPIDAVSEIVQPKPCDLMGVGAAGGSEMLRLRGHWIPVCRLERFYGEAPSAVPPPAGQVLAVVSTATGLIALPVDEVLDRQQVVMKPLTGRLAQVRASWGCALLGTGEVALVLDGNRLAAGGAA
;
A
#
# COMPACT_ATOMS: atom_id res chain seq x y z
N MET A 1 -14.42 -56.34 -6.46
CA MET A 1 -13.60 -55.93 -5.31
C MET A 1 -13.28 -54.47 -5.49
N SER A 2 -14.07 -53.61 -4.84
CA SER A 2 -13.89 -52.15 -4.91
C SER A 2 -12.84 -51.77 -3.87
N ALA A 3 -11.75 -51.15 -4.31
CA ALA A 3 -10.75 -50.59 -3.42
C ALA A 3 -11.39 -49.48 -2.54
N PRO A 4 -11.02 -49.38 -1.25
CA PRO A 4 -11.51 -48.30 -0.42
C PRO A 4 -10.85 -46.99 -0.86
N VAL A 5 -11.67 -45.95 -0.99
CA VAL A 5 -11.22 -44.57 -1.15
C VAL A 5 -10.55 -44.16 0.15
N GLU A 6 -9.26 -43.82 0.09
CA GLU A 6 -8.55 -43.24 1.23
C GLU A 6 -9.25 -41.95 1.66
N ALA A 7 -9.73 -41.95 2.91
CA ALA A 7 -10.23 -40.75 3.56
C ALA A 7 -9.04 -39.78 3.75
N GLY A 8 -9.13 -38.59 3.14
CA GLY A 8 -8.19 -37.50 3.40
C GLY A 8 -8.15 -37.15 4.90
N PRO A 9 -7.06 -36.54 5.38
CA PRO A 9 -6.87 -36.30 6.81
C PRO A 9 -8.03 -35.45 7.37
N ASP A 10 -8.57 -35.90 8.50
CA ASP A 10 -9.59 -35.21 9.28
C ASP A 10 -9.06 -33.82 9.67
N GLY A 11 -9.40 -32.82 8.85
CA GLY A 11 -9.01 -31.42 9.03
C GLY A 11 -9.83 -30.79 10.15
N GLY A 12 -9.52 -31.13 11.40
CA GLY A 12 -10.10 -30.48 12.57
C GLY A 12 -9.74 -28.99 12.58
N LEU A 13 -10.73 -28.11 12.44
CA LEU A 13 -10.53 -26.67 12.54
C LEU A 13 -10.24 -26.28 13.99
N LEU A 14 -9.01 -25.84 14.27
CA LEU A 14 -8.61 -25.33 15.57
C LEU A 14 -8.83 -23.82 15.66
N ARG A 15 -9.71 -23.38 16.57
CA ARG A 15 -9.89 -21.96 16.88
C ARG A 15 -8.76 -21.46 17.78
N VAL A 16 -7.94 -20.56 17.26
CA VAL A 16 -6.85 -19.90 18.00
C VAL A 16 -7.18 -18.41 18.14
N SER A 17 -6.87 -17.81 19.29
CA SER A 17 -7.09 -16.37 19.48
C SER A 17 -6.06 -15.55 18.67
N SER A 18 -6.49 -14.40 18.14
CA SER A 18 -5.61 -13.49 17.39
C SER A 18 -4.39 -13.04 18.21
N GLU A 19 -4.53 -12.92 19.54
CA GLU A 19 -3.43 -12.55 20.44
C GLU A 19 -2.32 -13.61 20.49
N LYS A 20 -2.68 -14.90 20.44
CA LYS A 20 -1.69 -16.00 20.42
C LYS A 20 -0.92 -16.03 19.10
N ILE A 21 -1.61 -15.78 17.98
CA ILE A 21 -0.97 -15.64 16.66
C ILE A 21 -0.05 -14.41 16.66
N GLY A 22 -0.50 -13.29 17.22
CA GLY A 22 0.32 -12.09 17.40
C GLY A 22 1.62 -12.38 18.17
N ARG A 23 1.51 -13.04 19.33
CA ARG A 23 2.68 -13.45 20.12
C ARG A 23 3.60 -14.41 19.36
N LEU A 24 3.06 -15.33 18.56
CA LEU A 24 3.88 -16.20 17.71
C LEU A 24 4.70 -15.38 16.72
N MET A 25 4.10 -14.37 16.09
CA MET A 25 4.81 -13.47 15.16
C MET A 25 5.90 -12.66 15.87
N ASP A 26 5.63 -12.17 17.08
CA ASP A 26 6.64 -11.47 17.88
C ASP A 26 7.84 -12.39 18.19
N LEU A 27 7.58 -13.64 18.61
CA LEU A 27 8.62 -14.62 18.88
C LEU A 27 9.41 -15.01 17.63
N VAL A 28 8.75 -15.11 16.48
CA VAL A 28 9.43 -15.37 15.20
C VAL A 28 10.30 -14.17 14.81
N GLY A 29 9.84 -12.95 15.07
CA GLY A 29 10.64 -11.73 14.91
C GLY A 29 11.87 -11.71 15.83
N GLU A 30 11.69 -12.05 17.11
CA GLU A 30 12.78 -12.18 18.09
C GLU A 30 13.76 -13.30 17.72
N LEU A 31 13.28 -14.44 17.24
CA LEU A 31 14.13 -15.52 16.74
C LEU A 31 14.98 -15.05 15.55
N SER A 32 14.37 -14.33 14.62
CA SER A 32 15.05 -13.80 13.44
C SER A 32 16.14 -12.81 13.85
N LEU A 33 15.86 -11.99 14.85
CA LEU A 33 16.82 -11.08 15.48
C LEU A 33 17.98 -11.85 16.11
N SER A 34 17.70 -12.79 17.01
CA SER A 34 18.76 -13.53 17.73
C SER A 34 19.66 -14.34 16.80
N VAL A 35 19.09 -14.92 15.73
CA VAL A 35 19.88 -15.58 14.69
C VAL A 35 20.81 -14.60 14.00
N ALA A 36 20.32 -13.42 13.65
CA ALA A 36 21.12 -12.44 12.94
C ALA A 36 22.17 -11.77 13.84
N GLU A 37 21.88 -11.52 15.12
CA GLU A 37 22.87 -11.09 16.12
C GLU A 37 23.99 -12.13 16.27
N THR A 38 23.64 -13.42 16.31
CA THR A 38 24.62 -14.51 16.41
C THR A 38 25.53 -14.58 15.18
N VAL A 39 24.96 -14.38 14.00
CA VAL A 39 25.68 -14.46 12.72
C VAL A 39 26.59 -13.26 12.48
N HIS A 40 26.17 -12.07 12.92
CA HIS A 40 26.96 -10.84 12.79
C HIS A 40 27.73 -10.50 14.07
N SER A 41 28.00 -11.49 14.92
CA SER A 41 28.81 -11.29 16.12
C SER A 41 30.20 -10.77 15.73
N PRO A 42 30.73 -9.73 16.41
CA PRO A 42 32.10 -9.25 16.20
C PRO A 42 33.15 -10.35 16.40
N ASP A 43 32.85 -11.35 17.24
CA ASP A 43 33.74 -12.50 17.47
C ASP A 43 33.95 -13.36 16.21
N LEU A 44 33.08 -13.23 15.21
CA LEU A 44 33.18 -13.92 13.93
C LEU A 44 33.82 -13.07 12.83
N GLU A 45 34.10 -11.79 13.09
CA GLU A 45 34.61 -10.85 12.10
C GLU A 45 36.03 -11.25 11.65
N GLY A 46 36.24 -11.39 10.33
CA GLY A 46 37.52 -11.77 9.74
C GLY A 46 37.84 -13.28 9.77
N LEU A 47 36.93 -14.12 10.25
CA LEU A 47 37.08 -15.58 10.20
C LEU A 47 36.48 -16.16 8.92
N GLU A 48 37.24 -16.99 8.20
CA GLU A 48 36.71 -17.79 7.08
C GLU A 48 36.29 -19.17 7.59
N LEU A 49 34.97 -19.38 7.75
CA LEU A 49 34.41 -20.62 8.30
C LEU A 49 33.35 -21.22 7.35
N PRO A 50 33.75 -21.88 6.24
CA PRO A 50 32.81 -22.34 5.21
C PRO A 50 31.71 -23.29 5.74
N ALA A 51 32.05 -24.13 6.71
CA ALA A 51 31.09 -25.05 7.34
C ALA A 51 30.07 -24.31 8.22
N PHE A 52 30.50 -23.24 8.88
CA PHE A 52 29.64 -22.36 9.67
C PHE A 52 28.71 -21.57 8.75
N ASP A 53 29.24 -20.96 7.68
CA ASP A 53 28.43 -20.22 6.69
C ASP A 53 27.35 -21.11 6.07
N GLY A 54 27.70 -22.35 5.75
CA GLY A 54 26.73 -23.34 5.27
C GLY A 54 25.65 -23.69 6.31
N ALA A 55 26.00 -23.74 7.61
CA ALA A 55 25.03 -23.96 8.68
C ALA A 55 24.12 -22.73 8.91
N VAL A 56 24.69 -21.54 8.87
CA VAL A 56 23.99 -20.25 8.95
C VAL A 56 22.99 -20.09 7.80
N HIS A 57 23.39 -20.43 6.57
CA HIS A 57 22.48 -20.39 5.43
C HIS A 57 21.27 -21.31 5.63
N ARG A 58 21.48 -22.54 6.09
CA ARG A 58 20.38 -23.47 6.42
C ARG A 58 19.50 -22.94 7.54
N LEU A 59 20.08 -22.35 8.59
CA LEU A 59 19.33 -21.75 9.68
C LEU A 59 18.44 -20.59 9.19
N ARG A 60 18.97 -19.70 8.34
CA ARG A 60 18.18 -18.61 7.72
C ARG A 60 17.01 -19.15 6.88
N MET A 61 17.22 -20.23 6.13
CA MET A 61 16.15 -20.87 5.37
C MET A 61 15.05 -21.41 6.29
N ILE A 62 15.40 -22.11 7.38
CA ILE A 62 14.42 -22.63 8.34
C ILE A 62 13.66 -21.50 9.03
N VAL A 63 14.35 -20.43 9.45
CA VAL A 63 13.69 -19.25 10.04
C VAL A 63 12.68 -18.65 9.07
N ARG A 64 13.02 -18.56 7.79
CA ARG A 64 12.11 -18.09 6.74
C ARG A 64 10.91 -19.02 6.56
N GLU A 65 11.10 -20.33 6.54
CA GLU A 65 9.99 -21.30 6.48
C GLU A 65 9.05 -21.16 7.69
N VAL A 66 9.59 -20.93 8.89
CA VAL A 66 8.79 -20.67 10.10
C VAL A 66 8.03 -19.34 9.99
N GLN A 67 8.64 -18.30 9.42
CA GLN A 67 7.99 -17.01 9.16
C GLN A 67 6.82 -17.16 8.18
N ASP A 68 7.04 -17.89 7.08
CA ASP A 68 6.02 -18.13 6.06
C ASP A 68 4.83 -18.91 6.67
N ALA A 69 5.12 -19.99 7.41
CA ALA A 69 4.08 -20.77 8.11
C ALA A 69 3.33 -19.94 9.16
N ALA A 70 4.01 -19.09 9.93
CA ALA A 70 3.36 -18.21 10.90
C ALA A 70 2.47 -17.15 10.23
N THR A 71 2.88 -16.65 9.06
CA THR A 71 2.09 -15.73 8.24
C THR A 71 0.82 -16.40 7.71
N GLU A 72 0.92 -17.64 7.21
CA GLU A 72 -0.22 -18.42 6.73
C GLU A 72 -1.29 -18.64 7.82
N LEU A 73 -0.88 -18.90 9.07
CA LEU A 73 -1.81 -19.06 10.20
C LEU A 73 -2.66 -17.82 10.49
N ARG A 74 -2.24 -16.64 10.04
CA ARG A 74 -2.96 -15.37 10.23
C ARG A 74 -3.94 -15.07 9.11
N LEU A 75 -3.83 -15.77 7.99
CA LEU A 75 -4.68 -15.52 6.84
C LEU A 75 -6.09 -16.03 7.08
N VAL A 76 -7.06 -15.25 6.63
CA VAL A 76 -8.49 -15.58 6.65
C VAL A 76 -9.07 -15.36 5.26
N PRO A 77 -10.06 -16.16 4.84
CA PRO A 77 -10.71 -15.96 3.56
C PRO A 77 -11.46 -14.63 3.55
N VAL A 78 -11.37 -13.89 2.44
CA VAL A 78 -12.09 -12.62 2.26
C VAL A 78 -13.61 -12.79 2.28
N GLU A 79 -14.11 -14.03 2.12
CA GLU A 79 -15.52 -14.41 2.18
C GLU A 79 -16.26 -13.84 3.40
N GLU A 80 -15.61 -13.74 4.57
CA GLU A 80 -16.22 -13.15 5.77
C GLU A 80 -16.64 -11.69 5.55
N VAL A 81 -15.79 -10.93 4.86
CA VAL A 81 -16.03 -9.52 4.53
C VAL A 81 -17.15 -9.42 3.49
N PHE A 82 -17.10 -10.25 2.44
CA PHE A 82 -18.12 -10.25 1.37
C PHE A 82 -19.51 -10.62 1.90
N LYS A 83 -19.60 -11.61 2.80
CA LYS A 83 -20.85 -12.00 3.48
C LYS A 83 -21.47 -10.84 4.26
N ARG A 84 -20.64 -10.02 4.92
CA ARG A 84 -21.10 -8.84 5.67
C ARG A 84 -21.62 -7.76 4.71
N LEU A 85 -20.93 -7.51 3.60
CA LEU A 85 -21.37 -6.55 2.57
C LEU A 85 -22.68 -6.96 1.91
N ARG A 86 -22.91 -8.26 1.66
CA ARG A 86 -24.18 -8.76 1.12
C ARG A 86 -25.40 -8.31 1.94
N ARG A 87 -25.26 -8.27 3.27
CA ARG A 87 -26.35 -7.86 4.16
C ARG A 87 -26.65 -6.37 4.01
N MET A 88 -25.62 -5.54 3.83
CA MET A 88 -25.78 -4.10 3.65
C MET A 88 -26.38 -3.72 2.30
N VAL A 89 -26.08 -4.46 1.23
CA VAL A 89 -26.65 -4.16 -0.10
C VAL A 89 -28.18 -4.31 -0.12
N ARG A 90 -28.75 -5.28 0.60
CA ARG A 90 -30.21 -5.39 0.74
C ARG A 90 -30.84 -4.15 1.36
N GLU A 91 -30.13 -3.47 2.26
CA GLU A 91 -30.58 -2.21 2.82
C GLU A 91 -30.49 -1.07 1.80
N LEU A 92 -29.42 -1.03 1.00
CA LEU A 92 -29.25 -0.07 -0.10
C LEU A 92 -30.31 -0.24 -1.20
N GLU A 93 -30.70 -1.48 -1.56
CA GLU A 93 -31.82 -1.74 -2.48
C GLU A 93 -33.11 -1.08 -1.99
N ARG A 94 -33.41 -1.23 -0.69
CA ARG A 94 -34.61 -0.63 -0.09
C ARG A 94 -34.57 0.90 -0.06
N GLN A 95 -33.38 1.49 0.14
CA GLN A 95 -33.21 2.94 0.20
C GLN A 95 -33.22 3.59 -1.19
N THR A 96 -32.62 2.93 -2.19
CA THR A 96 -32.48 3.47 -3.55
C THR A 96 -33.62 3.08 -4.48
N GLY A 97 -34.39 2.04 -4.15
CA GLY A 97 -35.44 1.48 -5.01
C GLY A 97 -34.90 0.71 -6.22
N LYS A 98 -33.59 0.44 -6.27
CA LYS A 98 -32.94 -0.30 -7.37
C LYS A 98 -32.88 -1.79 -7.05
N LYS A 99 -32.98 -2.64 -8.08
CA LYS A 99 -32.79 -4.10 -7.98
C LYS A 99 -31.31 -4.41 -8.22
N ILE A 100 -30.65 -5.06 -7.26
CA ILE A 100 -29.20 -5.27 -7.26
C ILE A 100 -28.88 -6.75 -6.99
N GLU A 101 -28.16 -7.38 -7.92
CA GLU A 101 -27.57 -8.69 -7.74
C GLU A 101 -26.10 -8.57 -7.34
N MET A 102 -25.74 -9.15 -6.20
CA MET A 102 -24.36 -9.25 -5.72
C MET A 102 -23.75 -10.59 -6.11
N VAL A 103 -22.66 -10.56 -6.87
CA VAL A 103 -21.90 -11.74 -7.27
C VAL A 103 -20.52 -11.72 -6.60
N PHE A 104 -20.08 -12.86 -6.10
CA PHE A 104 -18.78 -13.01 -5.43
C PHE A 104 -17.91 -13.98 -6.22
N GLU A 105 -16.68 -13.56 -6.51
CA GLU A 105 -15.69 -14.34 -7.25
C GLU A 105 -14.38 -14.38 -6.43
N GLY A 106 -13.77 -15.56 -6.30
CA GLY A 106 -12.51 -15.73 -5.55
C GLY A 106 -12.61 -15.42 -4.06
N ALA A 107 -13.77 -15.63 -3.44
CA ALA A 107 -14.02 -15.31 -2.03
C ALA A 107 -13.15 -16.14 -1.04
N GLU A 108 -12.62 -17.26 -1.51
CA GLU A 108 -11.64 -18.11 -0.83
C GLU A 108 -10.25 -17.49 -0.72
N THR A 109 -9.96 -16.42 -1.48
CA THR A 109 -8.67 -15.73 -1.43
C THR A 109 -8.35 -15.31 0.00
N ALA A 110 -7.17 -15.73 0.47
CA ALA A 110 -6.76 -15.54 1.85
C ALA A 110 -6.02 -14.21 2.02
N ILE A 111 -6.39 -13.45 3.05
CA ILE A 111 -5.80 -12.16 3.41
C ILE A 111 -5.52 -12.11 4.91
N ASP A 112 -4.55 -11.28 5.31
CA ASP A 112 -4.27 -11.07 6.73
C ASP A 112 -5.52 -10.60 7.49
N LYS A 113 -5.79 -11.18 8.67
CA LYS A 113 -6.95 -10.83 9.50
C LYS A 113 -7.08 -9.33 9.80
N LEU A 114 -5.98 -8.63 10.07
CA LEU A 114 -6.02 -7.17 10.31
C LEU A 114 -6.40 -6.41 9.04
N VAL A 115 -5.96 -6.89 7.87
CA VAL A 115 -6.37 -6.32 6.58
C VAL A 115 -7.86 -6.55 6.36
N ALA A 116 -8.36 -7.77 6.60
CA ALA A 116 -9.78 -8.11 6.47
C ALA A 116 -10.67 -7.22 7.35
N ASP A 117 -10.26 -6.95 8.59
CA ASP A 117 -11.02 -6.12 9.52
C ASP A 117 -11.06 -4.64 9.11
N GLN A 118 -9.98 -4.12 8.52
CA GLN A 118 -9.89 -2.74 8.03
C GLN A 118 -10.53 -2.54 6.65
N LEU A 119 -10.70 -3.60 5.85
CA LEU A 119 -11.25 -3.53 4.49
C LEU A 119 -12.76 -3.31 4.41
N TYR A 120 -13.49 -3.59 5.48
CA TYR A 120 -14.95 -3.56 5.45
C TYR A 120 -15.50 -2.17 5.09
N ASP A 121 -15.04 -1.12 5.76
CA ASP A 121 -15.53 0.25 5.53
C ASP A 121 -15.13 0.78 4.13
N PRO A 122 -13.87 0.60 3.66
CA PRO A 122 -13.48 0.84 2.27
C PRO A 122 -14.40 0.21 1.23
N LEU A 123 -14.62 -1.11 1.33
CA LEU A 123 -15.43 -1.83 0.35
C LEU A 123 -16.90 -1.43 0.43
N LEU A 124 -17.42 -1.18 1.63
CA LEU A 124 -18.79 -0.68 1.81
C LEU A 124 -18.98 0.67 1.10
N HIS A 125 -17.99 1.56 1.18
CA HIS A 125 -18.03 2.84 0.50
C HIS A 125 -18.08 2.68 -1.02
N VAL A 126 -17.20 1.84 -1.58
CA VAL A 126 -17.16 1.58 -3.03
C VAL A 126 -18.47 0.93 -3.51
N VAL A 127 -18.97 -0.08 -2.80
CA VAL A 127 -20.24 -0.75 -3.11
C VAL A 127 -21.42 0.24 -3.05
N ARG A 128 -21.42 1.15 -2.06
CA ARG A 128 -22.45 2.20 -1.99
C ARG A 128 -22.38 3.12 -3.21
N ASN A 129 -21.19 3.54 -3.64
CA ASN A 129 -21.05 4.40 -4.82
C ASN A 129 -21.59 3.70 -6.09
N SER A 130 -21.28 2.40 -6.26
CA SER A 130 -21.85 1.60 -7.35
C SER A 130 -23.38 1.50 -7.25
N ALA A 131 -23.93 1.27 -6.04
CA ALA A 131 -25.38 1.16 -5.85
C ALA A 131 -26.12 2.50 -6.04
N ASP A 132 -25.61 3.60 -5.48
CA ASP A 132 -26.27 4.91 -5.44
C ASP A 132 -26.09 5.68 -6.75
N HIS A 133 -24.87 5.70 -7.30
CA HIS A 133 -24.50 6.53 -8.45
C HIS A 133 -24.19 5.72 -9.72
N GLY A 134 -23.58 4.54 -9.58
CA GLY A 134 -23.21 3.68 -10.71
C GLY A 134 -24.44 3.11 -11.42
N LEU A 135 -25.26 2.36 -10.69
CA LEU A 135 -26.44 1.69 -11.24
C LEU A 135 -27.56 2.68 -11.57
N GLU A 136 -28.18 2.52 -12.73
CA GLU A 136 -29.36 3.27 -13.13
C GLU A 136 -30.65 2.66 -12.55
N PRO A 137 -31.72 3.45 -12.35
CA PRO A 137 -33.03 2.91 -12.02
C PRO A 137 -33.54 1.89 -13.05
N PRO A 138 -34.43 0.95 -12.66
CA PRO A 138 -34.97 -0.08 -13.54
C PRO A 138 -35.58 0.42 -14.87
N GLU A 139 -36.13 1.63 -14.87
CA GLU A 139 -36.72 2.26 -16.05
C GLU A 139 -35.64 2.77 -17.03
N GLU A 140 -34.63 3.47 -16.53
CA GLU A 140 -33.47 3.92 -17.31
C GLU A 140 -32.69 2.73 -17.90
N ARG A 141 -32.53 1.64 -17.12
CA ARG A 141 -31.86 0.42 -17.61
C ARG A 141 -32.60 -0.23 -18.78
N ARG A 142 -33.93 -0.32 -18.69
CA ARG A 142 -34.77 -0.84 -19.78
C ARG A 142 -34.68 0.05 -21.03
N ALA A 143 -34.67 1.36 -20.87
CA ALA A 143 -34.49 2.30 -21.99
C ALA A 143 -33.10 2.15 -22.66
N ALA A 144 -32.07 1.82 -21.88
CA ALA A 144 -30.72 1.54 -22.37
C ALA A 144 -30.51 0.09 -22.88
N GLY A 145 -31.54 -0.76 -22.89
CA GLY A 145 -31.45 -2.16 -23.31
C GLY A 145 -30.71 -3.08 -22.34
N LYS A 146 -30.52 -2.66 -21.08
CA LYS A 146 -29.86 -3.43 -20.03
C LYS A 146 -30.88 -4.26 -19.21
N PRO A 147 -30.43 -5.33 -18.52
CA PRO A 147 -31.27 -6.07 -17.57
C PRO A 147 -31.82 -5.16 -16.47
N GLU A 148 -33.05 -5.43 -16.04
CA GLU A 148 -33.72 -4.64 -14.98
C GLU A 148 -32.94 -4.68 -13.65
N THR A 149 -32.32 -5.83 -13.35
CA THR A 149 -31.47 -6.01 -12.17
C THR A 149 -30.05 -5.60 -12.52
N GLY A 150 -29.49 -4.64 -11.78
CA GLY A 150 -28.08 -4.26 -11.89
C GLY A 150 -27.19 -5.28 -11.19
N ARG A 151 -25.98 -5.50 -11.72
CA ARG A 151 -25.03 -6.46 -11.17
C ARG A 151 -23.86 -5.72 -10.54
N ILE A 152 -23.53 -6.08 -9.29
CA ILE A 152 -22.29 -5.68 -8.62
C ILE A 152 -21.48 -6.95 -8.33
N VAL A 153 -20.27 -7.01 -8.86
CA VAL A 153 -19.32 -8.12 -8.70
C VAL A 153 -18.24 -7.71 -7.71
N LEU A 154 -18.08 -8.46 -6.63
CA LEU A 154 -16.89 -8.38 -5.78
C LEU A 154 -15.99 -9.56 -6.13
N ALA A 155 -14.80 -9.26 -6.64
CA ALA A 155 -13.80 -10.26 -6.98
C ALA A 155 -12.57 -10.09 -6.09
N ALA A 156 -11.97 -11.19 -5.67
CA ALA A 156 -10.64 -11.19 -5.07
C ALA A 156 -9.75 -12.17 -5.81
N ALA A 157 -8.52 -11.74 -6.08
CA ALA A 157 -7.50 -12.57 -6.72
C ALA A 157 -6.13 -12.23 -6.14
N GLN A 158 -5.33 -13.25 -5.87
CA GLN A 158 -3.93 -13.05 -5.56
C GLN A 158 -3.13 -12.80 -6.84
N ALA A 159 -2.38 -11.70 -6.86
CA ALA A 159 -1.51 -11.27 -7.95
C ALA A 159 -0.09 -11.10 -7.41
N GLY A 160 0.70 -12.18 -7.42
CA GLY A 160 2.05 -12.18 -6.87
C GLY A 160 2.04 -12.04 -5.34
N SER A 161 2.70 -11.00 -4.82
CA SER A 161 2.79 -10.66 -3.39
C SER A 161 1.64 -9.78 -2.88
N GLU A 162 0.67 -9.48 -3.76
CA GLU A 162 -0.48 -8.64 -3.46
C GLU A 162 -1.78 -9.39 -3.67
N VAL A 163 -2.82 -8.94 -2.98
CA VAL A 163 -4.20 -9.32 -3.24
C VAL A 163 -4.90 -8.14 -3.92
N ARG A 164 -5.47 -8.39 -5.09
CA ARG A 164 -6.35 -7.46 -5.80
C ARG A 164 -7.79 -7.79 -5.43
N ILE A 165 -8.46 -6.85 -4.79
CA ILE A 165 -9.89 -6.90 -4.50
C ILE A 165 -10.57 -5.88 -5.38
N SER A 166 -11.46 -6.29 -6.28
CA SER A 166 -12.19 -5.37 -7.15
C SER A 166 -13.70 -5.39 -6.89
N VAL A 167 -14.31 -4.23 -7.10
CA VAL A 167 -15.75 -4.02 -7.11
C VAL A 167 -16.10 -3.49 -8.49
N SER A 168 -16.84 -4.28 -9.27
CA SER A 168 -17.30 -3.90 -10.61
C SER A 168 -18.81 -3.81 -10.65
N ASP A 169 -19.34 -2.82 -11.37
CA ASP A 169 -20.76 -2.68 -11.65
C ASP A 169 -21.03 -2.57 -13.15
N ASP A 170 -22.24 -2.93 -13.59
CA ASP A 170 -22.71 -2.82 -14.98
C ASP A 170 -23.57 -1.56 -15.21
N GLY A 171 -23.30 -0.52 -14.43
CA GLY A 171 -24.04 0.73 -14.42
C GLY A 171 -23.70 1.66 -15.58
N ARG A 172 -23.97 2.95 -15.39
CA ARG A 172 -23.74 3.98 -16.42
C ARG A 172 -22.26 4.33 -16.62
N GLY A 173 -21.40 3.90 -15.70
CA GLY A 173 -19.98 4.29 -15.67
C GLY A 173 -19.76 5.76 -15.28
N LEU A 174 -18.50 6.18 -15.34
CA LEU A 174 -18.06 7.51 -14.97
C LEU A 174 -18.14 8.47 -16.16
N SER A 175 -18.82 9.61 -15.97
CA SER A 175 -18.97 10.62 -17.01
C SER A 175 -17.71 11.48 -17.13
N ARG A 176 -16.86 11.17 -18.12
CA ARG A 176 -15.65 11.95 -18.46
C ARG A 176 -15.91 13.46 -18.53
N PRO A 177 -16.92 13.96 -19.27
CA PRO A 177 -17.14 15.40 -19.40
C PRO A 177 -17.48 16.08 -18.07
N LYS A 178 -18.31 15.44 -17.23
CA LYS A 178 -18.71 15.99 -15.93
C LYS A 178 -17.54 16.05 -14.95
N ILE A 179 -16.74 14.99 -14.89
CA ILE A 179 -15.59 14.90 -13.99
C ILE A 179 -14.51 15.89 -14.42
N LEU A 180 -14.18 15.94 -15.72
CA LEU A 180 -13.14 16.85 -16.23
C LEU A 180 -13.52 18.32 -16.04
N LYS A 181 -14.79 18.68 -16.30
CA LYS A 181 -15.28 20.05 -16.06
C LYS A 181 -15.08 20.44 -14.59
N ARG A 182 -15.50 19.59 -13.66
CA ARG A 182 -15.40 19.87 -12.22
C ARG A 182 -13.96 19.84 -11.69
N ALA A 183 -13.10 19.01 -12.28
CA ALA A 183 -11.67 19.00 -11.99
C ALA A 183 -10.98 20.29 -12.44
N ARG A 184 -11.35 20.83 -13.62
CA ARG A 184 -10.87 22.13 -14.11
C ARG A 184 -11.36 23.31 -13.27
N GLU A 185 -12.63 23.30 -12.85
CA GLU A 185 -13.18 24.30 -11.92
C GLU A 185 -12.42 24.36 -10.59
N ARG A 186 -11.79 23.25 -10.18
CA ARG A 186 -10.96 23.13 -8.97
C ARG A 186 -9.46 23.36 -9.21
N GLY A 187 -9.05 23.63 -10.44
CA GLY A 187 -7.64 23.85 -10.80
C GLY A 187 -6.78 22.59 -10.76
N LEU A 188 -7.38 21.39 -10.81
CA LEU A 188 -6.62 20.13 -10.83
C LEU A 188 -6.02 19.81 -12.21
N PHE A 189 -6.64 20.32 -13.27
CA PHE A 189 -6.15 20.21 -14.64
C PHE A 189 -6.25 21.57 -15.34
N GLY A 190 -5.32 21.82 -16.26
CA GLY A 190 -5.37 22.98 -17.14
C GLY A 190 -6.61 22.99 -18.06
N PRO A 191 -7.00 24.16 -18.58
CA PRO A 191 -8.15 24.30 -19.47
C PRO A 191 -8.03 23.48 -20.76
N ASP A 192 -6.80 23.30 -21.26
CA ASP A 192 -6.49 22.52 -22.47
C ASP A 192 -5.80 21.19 -22.16
N GLU A 193 -5.64 20.85 -20.87
CA GLU A 193 -5.02 19.60 -20.46
C GLU A 193 -6.01 18.43 -20.65
N GLU A 194 -5.53 17.38 -21.32
CA GLU A 194 -6.30 16.17 -21.60
C GLU A 194 -5.68 14.98 -20.85
N PRO A 195 -6.10 14.76 -19.59
CA PRO A 195 -5.52 13.69 -18.78
C PRO A 195 -5.90 12.31 -19.33
N GLU A 196 -4.99 11.34 -19.11
CA GLU A 196 -5.28 9.94 -19.33
C GLU A 196 -6.50 9.50 -18.49
N PRO A 197 -7.35 8.60 -19.00
CA PRO A 197 -8.56 8.17 -18.29
C PRO A 197 -8.30 7.74 -16.85
N ALA A 198 -7.27 6.90 -16.61
CA ALA A 198 -6.93 6.41 -15.28
C ALA A 198 -6.59 7.55 -14.29
N THR A 199 -5.88 8.57 -14.75
CA THR A 199 -5.53 9.76 -13.95
C THR A 199 -6.75 10.61 -13.66
N LEU A 200 -7.64 10.78 -14.66
CA LEU A 200 -8.88 11.52 -14.48
C LEU A 200 -9.83 10.82 -13.49
N TRP A 201 -9.93 9.49 -13.53
CA TRP A 201 -10.77 8.72 -12.62
C TRP A 201 -10.29 8.80 -11.18
N LYS A 202 -8.98 8.86 -10.95
CA LYS A 202 -8.42 9.04 -9.61
C LYS A 202 -8.87 10.36 -8.96
N VAL A 203 -9.26 11.37 -9.74
CA VAL A 203 -9.76 12.64 -9.19
C VAL A 203 -11.07 12.47 -8.40
N ILE A 204 -11.86 11.43 -8.67
CA ILE A 204 -13.04 11.15 -7.84
C ILE A 204 -12.66 10.77 -6.40
N PHE A 205 -11.38 10.45 -6.16
CA PHE A 205 -10.81 10.15 -4.86
C PHE A 205 -10.19 11.37 -4.16
N GLU A 206 -10.31 12.58 -4.73
CA GLU A 206 -9.82 13.79 -4.08
C GLU A 206 -10.80 14.29 -2.99
N PRO A 207 -10.29 14.81 -1.86
CA PRO A 207 -11.12 15.32 -0.78
C PRO A 207 -12.16 16.33 -1.25
N GLY A 208 -13.42 16.11 -0.83
CA GLY A 208 -14.54 16.95 -1.20
C GLY A 208 -14.92 16.92 -2.68
N PHE A 209 -14.31 16.07 -3.52
CA PHE A 209 -14.71 15.89 -4.92
C PHE A 209 -16.00 15.06 -4.98
N SER A 210 -17.04 15.64 -5.53
CA SER A 210 -18.32 14.97 -5.80
C SER A 210 -18.84 15.52 -7.10
N THR A 211 -19.54 14.75 -7.91
CA THR A 211 -20.21 15.25 -9.11
C THR A 211 -21.66 15.66 -8.84
N ALA A 212 -22.17 15.46 -7.62
CA ALA A 212 -23.53 15.82 -7.26
C ALA A 212 -23.69 17.35 -7.08
N GLU A 213 -24.82 17.89 -7.53
CA GLU A 213 -25.21 19.30 -7.32
C GLU A 213 -25.85 19.52 -5.94
N ALA A 214 -26.37 18.47 -5.30
CA ALA A 214 -26.96 18.51 -3.96
C ALA A 214 -26.24 17.56 -3.00
N VAL A 215 -25.98 18.02 -1.78
CA VAL A 215 -25.45 17.20 -0.69
C VAL A 215 -26.57 16.27 -0.21
N THR A 216 -26.48 14.98 -0.51
CA THR A 216 -27.47 14.01 -0.01
C THR A 216 -27.18 13.66 1.45
N ASN A 217 -28.23 13.62 2.28
CA ASN A 217 -28.16 13.31 3.72
C ASN A 217 -27.59 11.90 4.03
N LEU A 218 -27.41 11.03 3.02
CA LEU A 218 -26.76 9.73 3.16
C LEU A 218 -25.23 9.83 3.30
N SER A 219 -24.63 10.97 2.95
CA SER A 219 -23.20 11.27 3.15
C SER A 219 -22.90 11.85 4.55
N GLY A 220 -23.89 11.88 5.46
CA GLY A 220 -23.94 12.63 6.73
C GLY A 220 -23.06 12.16 7.90
N ARG A 221 -21.99 11.42 7.64
CA ARG A 221 -20.81 11.34 8.52
C ARG A 221 -19.64 11.45 7.57
N GLY A 222 -18.67 12.34 7.83
CA GLY A 222 -17.54 12.63 6.94
C GLY A 222 -16.65 11.42 6.63
N VAL A 223 -17.17 10.45 5.89
CA VAL A 223 -16.61 9.15 5.52
C VAL A 223 -16.28 9.13 4.03
N GLY A 224 -16.52 10.24 3.33
CA GLY A 224 -16.23 10.42 1.93
C GLY A 224 -14.72 10.49 1.71
N MET A 225 -14.16 9.38 1.25
CA MET A 225 -12.86 9.31 0.59
C MET A 225 -11.59 9.55 1.41
N ASP A 226 -11.57 10.51 2.34
CA ASP A 226 -10.43 10.71 3.25
C ASP A 226 -10.17 9.46 4.08
N VAL A 227 -11.25 8.79 4.52
CA VAL A 227 -11.18 7.51 5.22
C VAL A 227 -10.68 6.40 4.30
N LEU A 228 -11.10 6.38 3.03
CA LEU A 228 -10.65 5.37 2.07
C LEU A 228 -9.16 5.51 1.78
N ASN A 229 -8.70 6.73 1.45
CA ASN A 229 -7.29 7.02 1.21
C ASN A 229 -6.44 6.80 2.47
N ALA A 230 -6.91 7.23 3.64
CA ALA A 230 -6.21 6.99 4.91
C ALA A 230 -6.10 5.48 5.21
N THR A 231 -7.17 4.71 4.99
CA THR A 231 -7.18 3.26 5.19
C THR A 231 -6.26 2.57 4.20
N MET A 232 -6.33 2.92 2.91
CA MET A 232 -5.44 2.36 1.89
C MET A 232 -3.97 2.71 2.15
N THR A 233 -3.69 3.94 2.60
CA THR A 233 -2.34 4.33 3.03
C THR A 233 -1.87 3.51 4.22
N ALA A 234 -2.72 3.29 5.23
CA ALA A 234 -2.40 2.48 6.41
C ALA A 234 -2.17 1.00 6.05
N LEU A 235 -2.96 0.47 5.11
CA LEU A 235 -2.80 -0.87 4.54
C LEU A 235 -1.66 -0.96 3.52
N ARG A 236 -0.98 0.14 3.21
CA ARG A 236 0.04 0.25 2.16
C ARG A 236 -0.45 -0.28 0.81
N GLY A 237 -1.74 -0.12 0.56
CA GLY A 237 -2.38 -0.50 -0.67
C GLY A 237 -2.53 0.67 -1.62
N ARG A 238 -2.85 0.35 -2.88
CA ARG A 238 -3.15 1.33 -3.92
C ARG A 238 -4.54 1.10 -4.50
N ILE A 239 -5.16 2.18 -4.97
CA ILE A 239 -6.48 2.16 -5.59
C ILE A 239 -6.30 2.36 -7.10
N GLY A 240 -6.91 1.49 -7.89
CA GLY A 240 -7.08 1.61 -9.32
C GLY A 240 -8.55 1.81 -9.67
N VAL A 241 -8.84 2.61 -10.69
CA VAL A 241 -10.20 2.75 -11.24
C VAL A 241 -10.17 2.71 -12.75
N ASP A 242 -11.03 1.86 -13.29
CA ASP A 242 -11.37 1.79 -14.70
C ASP A 242 -12.87 2.03 -14.87
N SER A 243 -13.26 2.71 -15.94
CA SER A 243 -14.67 2.90 -16.24
C SER A 243 -14.89 3.21 -17.69
N ARG A 244 -16.01 2.70 -18.21
CA ARG A 244 -16.45 2.88 -19.59
C ARG A 244 -17.89 3.38 -19.57
N ASP A 245 -18.13 4.47 -20.28
CA ASP A 245 -19.45 5.09 -20.36
C ASP A 245 -20.49 4.08 -20.91
N GLY A 246 -21.59 3.94 -20.20
CA GLY A 246 -22.65 2.97 -20.50
C GLY A 246 -22.33 1.50 -20.20
N GLN A 247 -21.09 1.15 -19.84
CA GLN A 247 -20.68 -0.25 -19.54
C GLN A 247 -20.35 -0.49 -18.06
N GLY A 248 -20.22 0.58 -17.27
CA GLY A 248 -20.04 0.52 -15.83
C GLY A 248 -18.66 0.97 -15.35
N SER A 249 -18.33 0.61 -14.12
CA SER A 249 -17.07 0.95 -13.47
C SER A 249 -16.47 -0.26 -12.75
N GLU A 250 -15.14 -0.27 -12.64
CA GLU A 250 -14.40 -1.18 -11.77
C GLU A 250 -13.44 -0.37 -10.89
N VAL A 251 -13.58 -0.55 -9.57
CA VAL A 251 -12.63 -0.03 -8.59
C VAL A 251 -11.85 -1.22 -8.02
N SER A 252 -10.52 -1.14 -8.04
CA SER A 252 -9.61 -2.18 -7.58
C SER A 252 -8.75 -1.67 -6.42
N LEU A 253 -8.69 -2.45 -5.35
CA LEU A 253 -7.81 -2.26 -4.20
C LEU A 253 -6.70 -3.30 -4.30
N HIS A 254 -5.45 -2.85 -4.40
CA HIS A 254 -4.27 -3.71 -4.36
C HIS A 254 -3.63 -3.58 -3.00
N ILE A 255 -3.51 -4.68 -2.26
CA ILE A 255 -3.02 -4.67 -0.88
C ILE A 255 -1.98 -5.79 -0.72
N PRO A 256 -0.85 -5.55 -0.03
CA PRO A 256 0.10 -6.62 0.27
C PRO A 256 -0.55 -7.78 1.02
N VAL A 257 -0.14 -9.02 0.72
CA VAL A 257 -0.66 -10.22 1.39
C VAL A 257 -0.40 -10.19 2.91
N SER A 258 0.75 -9.62 3.32
CA SER A 258 1.16 -9.50 4.73
C SER A 258 1.54 -8.07 5.08
N LEU A 259 1.11 -7.62 6.26
CA LEU A 259 1.47 -6.29 6.79
C LEU A 259 2.67 -6.30 7.75
N ALA A 260 3.12 -7.46 8.23
CA ALA A 260 4.13 -7.54 9.28
C ALA A 260 5.57 -7.44 8.75
N PHE A 261 5.80 -8.00 7.57
CA PHE A 261 7.13 -8.05 6.95
C PHE A 261 7.18 -7.12 5.75
N LEU A 262 8.33 -6.48 5.56
CA LEU A 262 8.55 -5.56 4.46
C LEU A 262 9.94 -5.81 3.88
N ASP A 263 10.01 -6.02 2.57
CA ASP A 263 11.28 -6.05 1.86
C ASP A 263 11.79 -4.62 1.69
N CYS A 264 12.89 -4.31 2.39
CA CYS A 264 13.47 -2.98 2.41
C CYS A 264 14.91 -2.99 1.89
N ILE A 265 15.31 -1.89 1.28
CA ILE A 265 16.72 -1.53 1.11
C ILE A 265 17.14 -0.72 2.33
N ILE A 266 18.20 -1.17 3.01
CA ILE A 266 18.72 -0.49 4.17
C ILE A 266 19.73 0.57 3.72
N LEU A 267 19.57 1.78 4.25
CA LEU A 267 20.36 2.95 3.91
C LEU A 267 21.03 3.50 5.17
N ARG A 268 22.26 3.96 5.04
CA ARG A 268 23.02 4.60 6.13
C ARG A 268 23.24 6.08 5.82
N LEU A 269 22.97 6.91 6.83
CA LEU A 269 23.28 8.33 6.82
C LEU A 269 23.85 8.72 8.19
N GLY A 270 25.13 9.01 8.23
CA GLY A 270 25.92 9.12 9.45
C GLY A 270 25.80 7.87 10.31
N ALA A 271 25.42 8.06 11.58
CA ALA A 271 25.22 6.97 12.54
C ALA A 271 23.81 6.33 12.49
N ARG A 272 22.96 6.74 11.55
CA ARG A 272 21.55 6.33 11.52
C ARG A 272 21.24 5.44 10.34
N LEU A 273 20.28 4.55 10.56
CA LEU A 273 19.78 3.63 9.56
C LEU A 273 18.35 3.99 9.17
N TYR A 274 18.11 3.95 7.87
CA TYR A 274 16.80 4.14 7.27
C TYR A 274 16.48 2.90 6.43
N ALA A 275 15.21 2.55 6.33
CA ALA A 275 14.72 1.46 5.52
C ALA A 275 13.75 2.03 4.48
N LEU A 276 14.04 1.79 3.20
CA LEU A 276 13.13 2.12 2.11
C LEU A 276 12.46 0.85 1.58
N PRO A 277 11.12 0.84 1.46
CA PRO A 277 10.41 -0.24 0.78
C PRO A 277 10.96 -0.43 -0.64
N ILE A 278 11.30 -1.65 -1.03
CA ILE A 278 11.94 -1.90 -2.33
C ILE A 278 11.06 -1.50 -3.51
N ASP A 279 9.75 -1.63 -3.35
CA ASP A 279 8.70 -1.24 -4.28
C ASP A 279 8.61 0.28 -4.50
N ALA A 280 9.09 1.07 -3.54
CA ALA A 280 9.19 2.53 -3.67
C ALA A 280 10.49 2.96 -4.38
N VAL A 281 11.52 2.12 -4.43
CA VAL A 281 12.83 2.48 -5.00
C VAL A 281 12.82 2.27 -6.52
N SER A 282 12.97 3.36 -7.26
CA SER A 282 13.05 3.37 -8.73
C SER A 282 14.46 2.97 -9.20
N GLU A 283 15.48 3.64 -8.68
CA GLU A 283 16.88 3.32 -8.98
C GLU A 283 17.82 3.88 -7.91
N ILE A 284 19.03 3.32 -7.84
CA ILE A 284 20.11 3.79 -6.97
C ILE A 284 21.23 4.29 -7.89
N VAL A 285 21.64 5.54 -7.71
CA VAL A 285 22.60 6.20 -8.60
C VAL A 285 23.71 6.87 -7.81
N GLN A 286 24.94 6.78 -8.31
CA GLN A 286 26.03 7.61 -7.84
C GLN A 286 26.16 8.80 -8.80
N PRO A 287 25.78 10.02 -8.39
CA PRO A 287 25.78 11.19 -9.25
C PRO A 287 27.21 11.61 -9.56
N LYS A 288 27.44 12.14 -10.76
CA LYS A 288 28.65 12.94 -11.01
C LYS A 288 28.40 14.36 -10.53
N PRO A 289 29.44 15.15 -10.21
CA PRO A 289 29.29 16.55 -9.81
C PRO A 289 28.49 17.39 -10.81
N CYS A 290 28.54 17.04 -12.11
CA CYS A 290 27.78 17.72 -13.17
C CYS A 290 26.28 17.39 -13.21
N ASP A 291 25.86 16.34 -12.51
CA ASP A 291 24.47 15.88 -12.50
C ASP A 291 23.66 16.52 -11.37
N LEU A 292 24.32 17.14 -10.39
CA LEU A 292 23.68 17.88 -9.30
C LEU A 292 23.71 19.38 -9.59
N MET A 293 22.55 20.02 -9.56
CA MET A 293 22.41 21.45 -9.74
C MET A 293 21.66 22.06 -8.56
N GLY A 294 22.26 23.06 -7.90
CA GLY A 294 21.56 23.86 -6.91
C GLY A 294 20.71 24.93 -7.59
N VAL A 295 19.41 24.96 -7.32
CA VAL A 295 18.51 26.00 -7.84
C VAL A 295 18.17 26.97 -6.71
N GLY A 296 18.75 28.18 -6.73
CA GLY A 296 18.33 29.33 -5.91
C GLY A 296 19.40 29.93 -4.98
N ALA A 297 19.47 31.26 -4.94
CA ALA A 297 20.19 32.02 -3.92
C ALA A 297 19.29 32.15 -2.67
N ALA A 298 19.76 31.69 -1.51
CA ALA A 298 19.13 31.81 -0.18
C ALA A 298 18.16 30.71 0.32
N GLY A 299 18.10 29.53 -0.31
CA GLY A 299 17.39 28.37 0.27
C GLY A 299 17.28 27.14 -0.63
N GLY A 300 18.20 27.02 -1.60
CA GLY A 300 17.97 26.33 -2.87
C GLY A 300 17.56 24.87 -2.78
N SER A 301 16.53 24.53 -3.55
CA SER A 301 16.18 23.15 -3.87
C SER A 301 17.29 22.57 -4.74
N GLU A 302 17.90 21.48 -4.28
CA GLU A 302 18.88 20.74 -5.04
C GLU A 302 18.13 19.85 -6.05
N MET A 303 18.64 19.77 -7.29
CA MET A 303 18.03 18.99 -8.37
C MET A 303 19.07 18.02 -8.94
N LEU A 304 18.68 16.77 -9.13
CA LEU A 304 19.43 15.72 -9.82
C LEU A 304 18.97 15.64 -11.28
N ARG A 305 19.90 15.72 -12.22
CA ARG A 305 19.64 15.45 -13.63
C ARG A 305 19.85 13.96 -13.93
N LEU A 306 18.77 13.24 -14.18
CA LEU A 306 18.81 11.82 -14.49
C LEU A 306 18.15 11.55 -15.84
N ARG A 307 18.95 11.09 -16.82
CA ARG A 307 18.52 10.78 -18.20
C ARG A 307 17.65 11.90 -18.82
N GLY A 308 18.06 13.15 -18.64
CA GLY A 308 17.37 14.34 -19.19
C GLY A 308 16.21 14.88 -18.35
N HIS A 309 15.83 14.23 -17.25
CA HIS A 309 14.79 14.69 -16.33
C HIS A 309 15.41 15.30 -15.07
N TRP A 310 14.75 16.32 -14.52
CA TRP A 310 15.15 16.96 -13.26
C TRP A 310 14.34 16.38 -12.11
N ILE A 311 15.04 15.85 -11.12
CA ILE A 311 14.47 15.19 -9.94
C ILE A 311 14.86 16.01 -8.70
N PRO A 312 13.91 16.45 -7.86
CA PRO A 312 14.22 17.15 -6.63
C PRO A 312 14.96 16.25 -5.63
N VAL A 313 16.00 16.81 -5.02
CA VAL A 313 16.81 16.16 -3.99
C VAL A 313 16.27 16.53 -2.61
N CYS A 314 15.86 15.53 -1.84
CA CYS A 314 15.37 15.67 -0.47
C CYS A 314 16.44 15.18 0.50
N ARG A 315 17.05 16.11 1.26
CA ARG A 315 18.04 15.80 2.30
C ARG A 315 17.33 15.49 3.60
N LEU A 316 17.47 14.26 4.09
CA LEU A 316 16.80 13.79 5.31
C LEU A 316 17.20 14.60 6.54
N GLU A 317 18.45 15.04 6.64
CA GLU A 317 18.94 15.87 7.75
C GLU A 317 18.19 17.20 7.81
N ARG A 318 18.02 17.86 6.65
CA ARG A 318 17.25 19.11 6.56
C ARG A 318 15.77 18.85 6.84
N PHE A 319 15.23 17.75 6.34
CA PHE A 319 13.82 17.38 6.51
C PHE A 319 13.44 17.15 7.98
N TYR A 320 14.29 16.47 8.75
CA TYR A 320 14.07 16.22 10.17
C TYR A 320 14.50 17.38 11.08
N GLY A 321 14.91 18.52 10.50
CA GLY A 321 15.32 19.71 11.25
C GLY A 321 16.65 19.53 11.98
N GLU A 322 17.50 18.63 11.50
CA GLU A 322 18.80 18.38 12.09
C GLU A 322 19.80 19.42 11.59
N ALA A 323 20.66 19.87 12.50
CA ALA A 323 21.78 20.71 12.11
C ALA A 323 22.59 19.93 11.05
N PRO A 324 22.88 20.53 9.88
CA PRO A 324 23.74 19.88 8.90
C PRO A 324 25.03 19.49 9.62
N SER A 325 25.39 18.20 9.55
CA SER A 325 26.68 17.76 10.06
C SER A 325 27.76 18.68 9.47
N ALA A 326 28.66 19.20 10.30
CA ALA A 326 29.76 20.06 9.86
C ALA A 326 30.75 19.34 8.91
N VAL A 327 30.51 18.06 8.64
CA VAL A 327 31.24 17.25 7.68
C VAL A 327 30.68 17.53 6.28
N PRO A 328 31.49 18.04 5.32
CA PRO A 328 31.08 18.15 3.92
C PRO A 328 30.63 16.76 3.44
N PRO A 329 29.56 16.66 2.64
CA PRO A 329 29.17 15.37 2.08
C PRO A 329 30.37 14.79 1.33
N PRO A 330 30.73 13.51 1.56
CA PRO A 330 31.85 12.90 0.88
C PRO A 330 31.63 13.04 -0.64
N ALA A 331 32.72 13.34 -1.37
CA ALA A 331 32.72 13.29 -2.82
C ALA A 331 32.41 11.84 -3.25
N GLY A 332 31.12 11.53 -3.47
CA GLY A 332 30.67 10.17 -3.75
C GLY A 332 29.37 9.70 -3.08
N GLN A 333 28.57 10.57 -2.43
CA GLN A 333 27.25 10.19 -1.89
C GLN A 333 26.40 9.47 -2.94
N VAL A 334 25.70 8.41 -2.52
CA VAL A 334 24.76 7.67 -3.35
C VAL A 334 23.39 8.32 -3.22
N LEU A 335 22.61 8.39 -4.30
CA LEU A 335 21.22 8.82 -4.24
C LEU A 335 20.30 7.63 -4.50
N ALA A 336 19.40 7.38 -3.55
CA ALA A 336 18.26 6.51 -3.75
C ALA A 336 17.12 7.32 -4.38
N VAL A 337 16.73 6.97 -5.61
CA VAL A 337 15.60 7.60 -6.32
C VAL A 337 14.33 6.84 -5.95
N VAL A 338 13.38 7.54 -5.34
CA VAL A 338 12.11 6.99 -4.84
C VAL A 338 10.96 7.51 -5.68
N SER A 339 10.10 6.60 -6.10
CA SER A 339 8.85 6.92 -6.78
C SER A 339 7.76 7.28 -5.77
N THR A 340 7.12 8.42 -5.96
CA THR A 340 6.03 8.92 -5.10
C THR A 340 4.83 9.32 -5.94
N ALA A 341 3.68 9.55 -5.30
CA ALA A 341 2.47 9.98 -5.99
C ALA A 341 2.62 11.34 -6.72
N THR A 342 3.52 12.22 -6.26
CA THR A 342 3.76 13.54 -6.85
C THR A 342 4.95 13.58 -7.80
N GLY A 343 5.60 12.43 -8.05
CA GLY A 343 6.78 12.32 -8.91
C GLY A 343 7.96 11.63 -8.23
N LEU A 344 9.13 11.69 -8.88
CA LEU A 344 10.36 11.12 -8.33
C LEU A 344 11.00 12.09 -7.32
N ILE A 345 11.58 11.55 -6.26
CA ILE A 345 12.46 12.28 -5.34
C ILE A 345 13.79 11.54 -5.23
N ALA A 346 14.88 12.27 -5.03
CA ALA A 346 16.20 11.67 -4.82
C ALA A 346 16.66 11.90 -3.38
N LEU A 347 17.05 10.83 -2.68
CA LEU A 347 17.48 10.85 -1.28
C LEU A 347 18.99 10.61 -1.22
N PRO A 348 19.81 11.63 -0.88
CA PRO A 348 21.23 11.45 -0.66
C PRO A 348 21.47 10.63 0.60
N VAL A 349 22.32 9.62 0.48
CA VAL A 349 22.76 8.74 1.56
C VAL A 349 24.26 8.50 1.45
N ASP A 350 24.87 8.15 2.58
CA ASP A 350 26.30 7.88 2.63
C ASP A 350 26.60 6.49 2.05
N GLU A 351 25.74 5.51 2.37
CA GLU A 351 25.89 4.14 1.93
C GLU A 351 24.52 3.47 1.72
N VAL A 352 24.45 2.64 0.69
CA VAL A 352 23.36 1.68 0.51
C VAL A 352 23.89 0.33 0.95
N LEU A 353 23.28 -0.23 1.99
CA LEU A 353 23.62 -1.54 2.51
C LEU A 353 22.88 -2.62 1.68
N ASP A 354 22.40 -3.68 2.33
CA ASP A 354 21.76 -4.80 1.67
C ASP A 354 20.22 -4.69 1.63
N ARG A 355 19.61 -5.52 0.79
CA ARG A 355 18.18 -5.80 0.82
C ARG A 355 17.87 -6.75 1.98
N GLN A 356 17.01 -6.33 2.89
CA GLN A 356 16.60 -7.15 4.03
C GLN A 356 15.09 -7.14 4.16
N GLN A 357 14.52 -8.32 4.43
CA GLN A 357 13.14 -8.42 4.90
C GLN A 357 13.13 -8.07 6.38
N VAL A 358 12.43 -6.99 6.73
CA VAL A 358 12.40 -6.46 8.08
C VAL A 358 11.02 -6.61 8.69
N VAL A 359 10.98 -6.84 10.01
CA VAL A 359 9.74 -6.77 10.79
C VAL A 359 9.47 -5.30 11.08
N MET A 360 8.37 -4.77 10.54
CA MET A 360 7.98 -3.39 10.79
C MET A 360 7.10 -3.32 12.04
N LYS A 361 7.48 -2.49 12.99
CA LYS A 361 6.65 -2.12 14.14
C LYS A 361 6.12 -0.69 13.95
N PRO A 362 4.81 -0.46 14.11
CA PRO A 362 4.26 0.88 14.03
C PRO A 362 4.79 1.74 15.18
N LEU A 363 5.08 3.01 14.89
CA LEU A 363 5.44 3.96 15.93
C LEU A 363 4.20 4.33 16.75
N THR A 364 4.28 4.16 18.07
CA THR A 364 3.17 4.41 19.00
C THR A 364 3.50 5.51 20.01
N GLY A 365 2.47 6.07 20.63
CA GLY A 365 2.63 7.14 21.64
C GLY A 365 3.27 8.40 21.05
N ARG A 366 4.32 8.91 21.71
CA ARG A 366 5.04 10.12 21.25
C ARG A 366 5.75 9.93 19.91
N LEU A 367 6.10 8.69 19.55
CA LEU A 367 6.80 8.38 18.31
C LEU A 367 5.87 8.41 17.09
N ALA A 368 4.55 8.35 17.28
CA ALA A 368 3.58 8.44 16.19
C ALA A 368 3.63 9.81 15.45
N GLN A 369 4.28 10.82 16.04
CA GLN A 369 4.46 12.15 15.45
C GLN A 369 5.69 12.26 14.54
N VAL A 370 6.52 11.21 14.46
CA VAL A 370 7.69 11.21 13.57
C VAL A 370 7.23 11.34 12.12
N ARG A 371 7.60 12.46 11.49
CA ARG A 371 7.19 12.78 10.11
C ARG A 371 7.78 11.77 9.13
N ALA A 372 7.05 11.55 8.04
CA ALA A 372 7.48 10.75 6.89
C ALA A 372 8.04 9.36 7.21
N SER A 373 7.43 8.68 8.18
CA SER A 373 7.75 7.30 8.53
C SER A 373 6.50 6.42 8.54
N TRP A 374 6.68 5.14 8.20
CA TRP A 374 5.68 4.08 8.38
C TRP A 374 5.81 3.38 9.74
N GLY A 375 7.02 3.37 10.30
CA GLY A 375 7.35 2.54 11.44
C GLY A 375 8.84 2.57 11.75
N CYS A 376 9.24 1.74 12.71
CA CYS A 376 10.61 1.29 12.84
C CYS A 376 10.72 -0.17 12.38
N ALA A 377 11.87 -0.50 11.82
CA ALA A 377 12.27 -1.83 11.44
C ALA A 377 13.41 -2.26 12.35
N LEU A 378 13.35 -3.49 12.83
CA LEU A 378 14.47 -4.10 13.53
C LEU A 378 15.31 -4.88 12.52
N LEU A 379 16.59 -4.52 12.40
CA LEU A 379 17.50 -5.16 11.47
C LEU A 379 18.08 -6.43 12.08
N GLY A 380 18.63 -7.29 11.22
CA GLY A 380 19.34 -8.48 11.68
C GLY A 380 20.55 -8.18 12.56
N THR A 381 21.12 -6.97 12.49
CA THR A 381 22.24 -6.55 13.34
C THR A 381 21.81 -6.18 14.76
N GLY A 382 20.52 -6.16 15.09
CA GLY A 382 20.01 -5.60 16.34
C GLY A 382 19.76 -4.09 16.28
N GLU A 383 20.26 -3.41 15.24
CA GLU A 383 20.04 -1.99 15.04
C GLU A 383 18.60 -1.70 14.59
N VAL A 384 18.13 -0.49 14.91
CA VAL A 384 16.79 -0.04 14.52
C VAL A 384 16.91 0.92 13.35
N ALA A 385 16.19 0.61 12.26
CA ALA A 385 16.06 1.49 11.11
C ALA A 385 14.70 2.18 11.09
N LEU A 386 14.64 3.45 10.69
CA LEU A 386 13.37 4.13 10.46
C LEU A 386 12.84 3.78 9.07
N VAL A 387 11.63 3.21 8.99
CA VAL A 387 11.00 2.89 7.70
C VAL A 387 10.41 4.17 7.12
N LEU A 388 10.95 4.62 6.00
CA LEU A 388 10.61 5.90 5.38
C LEU A 388 9.36 5.80 4.50
N ASP A 389 8.52 6.83 4.56
CA ASP A 389 7.37 7.02 3.68
C ASP A 389 7.72 8.03 2.58
N GLY A 390 7.97 7.55 1.37
CA GLY A 390 8.33 8.39 0.22
C GLY A 390 7.29 9.45 -0.12
N ASN A 391 5.99 9.13 0.00
CA ASN A 391 4.92 10.08 -0.30
C ASN A 391 4.90 11.24 0.70
N ARG A 392 5.08 10.93 2.00
CA ARG A 392 5.16 11.94 3.05
C ARG A 392 6.45 12.74 2.99
N LEU A 393 7.56 12.15 2.53
CA LEU A 393 8.81 12.88 2.26
C LEU A 393 8.61 13.92 1.16
N ALA A 394 7.94 13.55 0.07
CA ALA A 394 7.65 14.47 -1.03
C ALA A 394 6.70 15.60 -0.62
N ALA A 395 5.66 15.29 0.16
CA ALA A 395 4.70 16.30 0.64
C ALA A 395 5.30 17.27 1.67
N GLY A 396 6.24 16.82 2.49
CA GLY A 396 6.80 17.61 3.59
C GLY A 396 7.85 18.66 3.20
N GLY A 397 8.21 18.76 1.91
CA GLY A 397 9.05 19.84 1.37
C GLY A 397 8.34 21.18 1.20
N ALA A 398 7.02 21.22 1.39
CA ALA A 398 6.19 22.42 1.30
C ALA A 398 5.39 22.62 2.60
N ALA A 399 6.07 22.96 3.70
CA ALA A 399 5.48 23.61 4.87
C ALA A 399 6.56 24.29 5.71
#